data_AF-A0A516H8J8-F1
#
_entry.id   AF-A0A516H8J8-F1
#
_cell.length_a   1.000
_cell.length_b   1.000
_cell.length_c   1.000
_cell.angle_alpha   90.00
_cell.angle_beta   90.00
_cell.angle_gamma   90.00
#
_symmetry.space_group_name_H-M   'P 1'
#
loop_
_entity.id
_entity.type
_entity.pdbx_description
1 polymer ?
#
loop_
_entity_poly.entity_id
_entity_poly.type
_entity_poly.pdbx_seq_one_letter_code
_entity_poly.pdbx_strand_id
1 'polypeptide(L)'
;MNAATRSSDWQNQNKKNTRNLAIWTFAWVLSMALATLGPQLIWQDNDLYSILAIVLNVLIGFGMIYANVIHLKGLDEMQQKVQLQSMGLTLGIGMVLGFAYSNLDIANVIASDAEISHLMILMALTYMVSLFIGLKRLS
;
A
#
# COMPACT_ATOMS: atom_id res chain seq x y z
N MET A 1 2.43 38.86 1.53
CA MET A 1 2.74 37.64 0.75
C MET A 1 1.62 37.43 -0.27
N ASN A 2 1.94 37.33 -1.56
CA ASN A 2 0.94 37.31 -2.65
C ASN A 2 0.54 35.88 -3.03
N ALA A 3 -0.65 35.70 -3.62
CA ALA A 3 -1.23 34.39 -3.92
C ALA A 3 -0.33 33.47 -4.77
N ALA A 4 0.48 34.04 -5.67
CA ALA A 4 1.41 33.29 -6.53
C ALA A 4 2.56 32.61 -5.76
N THR A 5 3.03 33.18 -4.65
CA THR A 5 4.10 32.53 -3.85
C THR A 5 3.53 31.34 -3.09
N ARG A 6 2.32 31.48 -2.51
CA ARG A 6 1.62 30.37 -1.82
C ARG A 6 1.37 29.16 -2.71
N SER A 7 0.96 29.35 -3.97
CA SER A 7 0.70 28.22 -4.88
C SER A 7 1.99 27.49 -5.27
N SER A 8 3.09 28.22 -5.48
CA SER A 8 4.40 27.61 -5.78
C SER A 8 4.97 26.82 -4.59
N ASP A 9 4.77 27.32 -3.37
CA ASP A 9 5.21 26.66 -2.14
C ASP A 9 4.44 25.34 -1.90
N TRP A 10 3.13 25.34 -2.13
CA TRP A 10 2.28 24.15 -2.02
C TRP A 10 2.70 23.05 -3.01
N GLN A 11 2.90 23.40 -4.29
CA GLN A 11 3.34 22.44 -5.31
C GLN A 11 4.71 21.82 -4.97
N ASN A 12 5.63 22.65 -4.46
CA ASN A 12 6.95 22.18 -4.04
C ASN A 12 6.86 21.25 -2.82
N GLN A 13 5.98 21.54 -1.86
CA GLN A 13 5.76 20.66 -0.71
C GLN A 13 5.16 19.32 -1.13
N ASN A 14 4.20 19.32 -2.05
CA ASN A 14 3.60 18.07 -2.55
C ASN A 14 4.60 17.21 -3.30
N LYS A 15 5.48 17.80 -4.13
CA LYS A 15 6.58 17.06 -4.77
C LYS A 15 7.51 16.42 -3.74
N LYS A 16 7.85 17.13 -2.67
CA LYS A 16 8.66 16.58 -1.56
C LYS A 16 7.95 15.43 -0.87
N ASN A 17 6.66 15.57 -0.56
CA ASN A 17 5.87 14.52 0.08
C ASN A 17 5.77 13.26 -0.79
N THR A 18 5.53 13.42 -2.10
CA THR A 18 5.51 12.29 -3.05
C THR A 18 6.86 11.60 -3.15
N ARG A 19 7.96 12.35 -3.19
CA ARG A 19 9.31 11.78 -3.19
C ARG A 19 9.61 11.03 -1.89
N ASN A 20 9.22 11.61 -0.75
CA ASN A 20 9.37 10.95 0.55
C ASN A 20 8.57 9.65 0.60
N LEU A 21 7.32 9.65 0.14
CA LEU A 21 6.52 8.43 0.01
C LEU A 21 7.21 7.39 -0.88
N ALA A 22 7.71 7.78 -2.06
CA ALA A 22 8.40 6.85 -2.95
C ALA A 22 9.64 6.22 -2.29
N ILE A 23 10.43 6.99 -1.53
CA ILE A 23 11.58 6.47 -0.79
C ILE A 23 11.15 5.46 0.27
N TRP A 24 10.12 5.78 1.07
CA TRP A 24 9.62 4.88 2.10
C TRP A 24 9.00 3.62 1.52
N THR A 25 8.24 3.72 0.43
CA THR A 25 7.70 2.56 -0.29
C THR A 25 8.81 1.68 -0.83
N PHE A 26 9.84 2.27 -1.44
CA PHE A 26 10.98 1.51 -1.95
C PHE A 26 11.76 0.83 -0.83
N ALA A 27 12.03 1.53 0.28
CA ALA A 27 12.67 0.96 1.46
C ALA A 27 11.86 -0.19 2.05
N TRP A 28 10.53 -0.05 2.12
CA TRP A 28 9.66 -1.11 2.61
C TRP A 28 9.68 -2.33 1.67
N VAL A 29 9.58 -2.15 0.35
CA VAL A 29 9.66 -3.25 -0.62
C VAL A 29 11.02 -3.97 -0.56
N LEU A 30 12.13 -3.23 -0.42
CA LEU A 30 13.45 -3.84 -0.24
C LEU A 30 13.55 -4.65 1.06
N SER A 31 13.00 -4.12 2.16
CA SER A 31 12.97 -4.87 3.43
C SER A 31 12.06 -6.11 3.34
N MET A 32 10.99 -6.06 2.54
CA MET A 32 10.12 -7.20 2.29
C MET A 32 10.87 -8.27 1.51
N ALA A 33 11.57 -7.89 0.44
CA ALA A 33 12.43 -8.79 -0.32
C ALA A 33 13.53 -9.42 0.56
N LEU A 34 14.11 -8.65 1.47
CA LEU A 34 15.08 -9.15 2.44
C LEU A 34 14.44 -10.16 3.41
N ALA A 35 13.23 -9.89 3.91
CA ALA A 35 12.54 -10.79 4.83
C ALA A 35 12.08 -12.10 4.16
N THR A 36 11.71 -12.05 2.87
CA THR A 36 11.23 -13.24 2.14
C THR A 36 12.37 -14.05 1.51
N LEU A 37 13.39 -13.39 0.96
CA LEU A 37 14.49 -14.06 0.26
C LEU A 37 15.73 -14.27 1.14
N GLY A 38 15.87 -13.51 2.21
CA GLY A 38 17.03 -13.58 3.11
C GLY A 38 17.25 -14.96 3.78
N PRO A 39 16.20 -15.68 4.24
CA PRO A 39 16.36 -17.03 4.78
C PRO A 39 17.03 -17.99 3.79
N GLN A 40 16.61 -17.93 2.52
CA GLN A 40 17.12 -18.81 1.48
C GLN A 40 18.48 -18.36 0.91
N LEU A 41 18.74 -17.05 0.85
CA LEU A 41 19.92 -16.51 0.14
C LEU A 41 21.08 -16.08 1.05
N ILE A 42 20.83 -15.70 2.31
CA ILE A 42 21.83 -15.01 3.15
C ILE A 42 22.14 -15.79 4.42
N TRP A 43 21.12 -16.24 5.17
CA TRP A 43 21.30 -16.78 6.53
C TRP A 43 20.81 -18.22 6.73
N GLN A 44 20.59 -18.97 5.66
CA GLN A 44 20.37 -20.44 5.65
C GLN A 44 19.30 -20.90 6.65
N ASP A 45 18.11 -20.32 6.57
CA ASP A 45 16.96 -20.65 7.42
C ASP A 45 17.19 -20.48 8.94
N ASN A 46 18.12 -19.60 9.33
CA ASN A 46 18.27 -19.22 10.73
C ASN A 46 17.08 -18.37 11.22
N ASP A 47 16.30 -18.94 12.13
CA ASP A 47 15.08 -18.33 12.69
C ASP A 47 15.31 -16.95 13.32
N LEU A 48 16.42 -16.75 14.03
CA LEU A 48 16.69 -15.49 14.72
C LEU A 48 16.83 -14.33 13.72
N TYR A 49 17.59 -14.53 12.65
CA TYR A 49 17.77 -13.51 11.62
C TYR A 49 16.48 -13.25 10.83
N SER A 50 15.70 -14.30 10.57
CA SER A 50 14.39 -14.17 9.93
C SER A 50 13.42 -13.34 10.77
N ILE A 51 13.34 -13.60 12.08
CA ILE A 51 12.51 -12.82 13.01
C ILE A 51 12.97 -11.35 13.02
N LEU A 52 14.27 -11.10 13.11
CA LEU A 52 14.81 -9.73 13.09
C LEU A 52 14.49 -9.01 11.77
N ALA A 53 14.60 -9.70 10.64
CA ALA A 53 14.28 -9.14 9.32
C ALA A 53 12.78 -8.81 9.19
N ILE A 54 11.89 -9.67 9.70
CA ILE A 54 10.44 -9.43 9.71
C ILE A 54 10.10 -8.24 10.62
N VAL A 55 10.68 -8.17 11.83
CA VAL A 55 10.47 -7.03 12.74
C VAL A 55 10.93 -5.72 12.08
N LEU A 56 12.10 -5.73 11.44
CA LEU A 56 12.60 -4.57 10.70
C LEU A 56 11.66 -4.18 9.54
N ASN A 57 11.16 -5.15 8.78
CA ASN A 57 10.20 -4.91 7.71
C ASN A 57 8.92 -4.22 8.23
N VAL A 58 8.38 -4.67 9.36
CA VAL A 58 7.20 -4.07 9.99
C VAL A 58 7.48 -2.64 10.44
N LEU A 59 8.64 -2.37 11.06
CA LEU A 59 9.03 -1.02 11.47
C LEU A 59 9.13 -0.05 10.29
N ILE A 60 9.76 -0.49 9.19
CA ILE A 60 9.83 0.29 7.95
C ILE A 60 8.43 0.47 7.34
N GLY A 61 7.57 -0.54 7.45
CA GLY A 61 6.17 -0.51 7.03
C GLY A 61 5.38 0.59 7.74
N PHE A 62 5.54 0.74 9.06
CA PHE A 62 4.93 1.86 9.79
C PHE A 62 5.43 3.23 9.29
N GLY A 63 6.72 3.34 8.97
CA GLY A 63 7.28 4.55 8.35
C GLY A 63 6.64 4.87 6.99
N MET A 64 6.44 3.84 6.15
CA MET A 64 5.74 3.97 4.86
C MET A 64 4.28 4.40 5.04
N ILE A 65 3.56 3.81 5.98
CA ILE A 65 2.18 4.21 6.30
C ILE A 65 2.13 5.68 6.72
N TYR A 66 3.03 6.11 7.61
CA TYR A 66 3.11 7.51 8.04
C TYR A 66 3.42 8.46 6.88
N ALA A 67 4.35 8.09 6.00
CA ALA A 67 4.66 8.86 4.79
C ALA A 67 3.44 8.97 3.85
N ASN A 68 2.66 7.89 3.71
CA ASN A 68 1.43 7.89 2.92
C ASN A 68 0.37 8.84 3.51
N VAL A 69 0.20 8.85 4.84
CA VAL A 69 -0.70 9.79 5.52
C VAL A 69 -0.29 11.24 5.27
N ILE A 70 1.01 11.55 5.35
CA ILE A 70 1.52 12.90 5.04
C ILE A 70 1.27 13.26 3.58
N HIS A 71 1.49 12.33 2.66
CA HIS A 71 1.24 12.54 1.23
C HIS A 71 -0.24 12.86 0.97
N LEU A 72 -1.16 12.04 1.49
CA LEU A 72 -2.60 12.27 1.34
C LEU A 72 -3.03 13.63 1.89
N LYS A 73 -2.57 14.00 3.09
CA LYS A 73 -2.90 15.31 3.70
C LYS A 73 -2.39 16.51 2.89
N GLY A 74 -1.38 16.33 2.05
CA GLY A 74 -0.86 17.40 1.18
C GLY A 74 -1.68 17.62 -0.09
N LEU A 75 -2.47 16.62 -0.52
CA LEU A 75 -3.32 16.71 -1.71
C LEU A 75 -4.45 17.74 -1.53
N ASP A 76 -5.02 18.21 -2.63
CA ASP A 76 -6.24 19.03 -2.56
C ASP A 76 -7.46 18.21 -2.10
N GLU A 77 -8.53 18.89 -1.68
CA GLU A 77 -9.73 18.25 -1.13
C GLU A 77 -10.37 17.23 -2.09
N MET A 78 -10.37 17.53 -3.40
CA MET A 78 -10.98 16.67 -4.41
C MET A 78 -10.14 15.41 -4.63
N GLN A 79 -8.83 15.54 -4.70
CA GLN A 79 -7.88 14.43 -4.78
C GLN A 79 -7.92 13.56 -3.53
N GLN A 80 -7.94 14.16 -2.33
CA GLN A 80 -8.08 13.42 -1.07
C GLN A 80 -9.38 12.61 -1.05
N LYS A 81 -10.49 13.22 -1.49
CA LYS A 81 -11.78 12.55 -1.55
C LYS A 81 -11.76 11.34 -2.48
N VAL A 82 -11.20 11.49 -3.69
CA VAL A 82 -11.06 10.37 -4.63
C VAL A 82 -10.21 9.26 -4.03
N GLN A 83 -9.06 9.60 -3.43
CA GLN A 83 -8.18 8.64 -2.79
C GLN A 83 -8.88 7.85 -1.68
N LEU A 84 -9.57 8.54 -0.77
CA LEU A 84 -10.28 7.91 0.35
C LEU A 84 -11.45 7.04 -0.13
N GLN A 85 -12.19 7.47 -1.16
CA GLN A 85 -13.26 6.67 -1.76
C GLN A 85 -12.70 5.39 -2.40
N SER A 86 -11.59 5.49 -3.13
CA SER A 86 -10.95 4.32 -3.74
C SER A 86 -10.36 3.36 -2.71
N MET A 87 -9.75 3.87 -1.64
CA MET A 87 -9.29 3.05 -0.52
C MET A 87 -10.46 2.36 0.18
N GLY A 88 -11.54 3.09 0.47
CA GLY A 88 -12.74 2.54 1.10
C GLY A 88 -13.40 1.43 0.27
N LEU A 89 -13.54 1.63 -1.04
CA LEU A 89 -14.06 0.62 -1.96
C LEU A 89 -13.18 -0.63 -1.98
N THR A 90 -11.86 -0.44 -2.07
CA THR A 90 -10.89 -1.54 -2.09
C THR A 90 -10.93 -2.36 -0.81
N LEU A 91 -11.02 -1.70 0.35
CA LEU A 91 -11.16 -2.37 1.64
C LEU A 91 -12.47 -3.17 1.72
N GLY A 92 -13.59 -2.59 1.29
CA GLY A 92 -14.88 -3.28 1.27
C GLY A 92 -14.87 -4.53 0.37
N ILE A 93 -14.34 -4.40 -0.86
CA ILE A 93 -14.21 -5.52 -1.80
C ILE A 93 -13.26 -6.59 -1.25
N GLY A 94 -12.10 -6.18 -0.73
CA GLY A 94 -11.14 -7.09 -0.12
C GLY A 94 -11.74 -7.86 1.07
N MET A 95 -12.54 -7.21 1.91
CA MET A 95 -13.20 -7.86 3.04
C MET A 95 -14.25 -8.89 2.58
N VAL A 96 -15.17 -8.49 1.70
CA VAL A 96 -16.27 -9.36 1.24
C VAL A 96 -15.72 -10.56 0.46
N LEU A 97 -14.85 -10.31 -0.52
CA LEU A 97 -14.29 -11.38 -1.35
C LEU A 97 -13.23 -12.18 -0.61
N GLY A 98 -12.46 -11.58 0.28
CA GLY A 98 -11.47 -12.29 1.11
C GLY A 98 -12.11 -13.30 2.05
N PHE A 99 -13.20 -12.93 2.73
CA PHE A 99 -13.94 -13.86 3.58
C PHE A 99 -14.66 -14.95 2.77
N ALA A 100 -15.26 -14.60 1.64
CA ALA A 100 -15.84 -15.60 0.76
C ALA A 100 -14.78 -16.60 0.24
N TYR A 101 -13.60 -16.10 -0.13
CA TYR A 101 -12.49 -16.93 -0.62
C TYR A 101 -11.95 -17.86 0.47
N SER A 102 -11.76 -17.35 1.69
CA SER A 102 -11.37 -18.18 2.84
C SER A 102 -12.45 -19.21 3.21
N ASN A 103 -13.73 -18.88 3.11
CA ASN A 103 -14.81 -19.84 3.36
C ASN A 103 -14.87 -20.96 2.31
N LEU A 104 -14.58 -20.65 1.03
CA LEU A 104 -14.53 -21.67 -0.03
C LEU A 104 -13.42 -22.69 0.21
N ASP A 105 -12.29 -22.25 0.74
CA ASP A 105 -11.17 -23.09 1.15
C ASP A 105 -11.55 -23.96 2.35
N ILE A 106 -12.08 -23.36 3.43
CA ILE A 106 -12.55 -24.09 4.62
C ILE A 106 -13.64 -25.12 4.28
N ALA A 107 -14.54 -24.80 3.36
CA ALA A 107 -15.59 -25.70 2.90
C ALA A 107 -15.11 -26.75 1.88
N ASN A 108 -13.82 -26.74 1.53
CA ASN A 108 -13.18 -27.63 0.56
C ASN A 108 -13.88 -27.64 -0.82
N VAL A 109 -14.41 -26.47 -1.21
CA VAL A 109 -15.12 -26.27 -2.49
C VAL A 109 -14.12 -26.00 -3.62
N ILE A 110 -13.01 -25.32 -3.31
CA ILE A 110 -11.91 -25.09 -4.23
C ILE A 110 -10.77 -26.07 -3.93
N ALA A 111 -10.09 -26.52 -4.98
CA ALA A 111 -8.96 -27.44 -4.86
C ALA A 111 -7.62 -26.75 -4.54
N SER A 112 -7.63 -25.42 -4.45
CA SER A 112 -6.45 -24.58 -4.23
C SER A 112 -6.62 -23.82 -2.92
N ASP A 113 -5.55 -23.73 -2.13
CA ASP A 113 -5.54 -23.00 -0.88
C ASP A 113 -5.82 -21.50 -1.09
N ALA A 114 -6.49 -20.88 -0.12
CA ALA A 114 -6.78 -19.46 -0.17
C ALA A 114 -5.54 -18.62 0.19
N GLU A 115 -4.65 -18.39 -0.78
CA GLU A 115 -3.48 -17.56 -0.54
C GLU A 115 -3.80 -16.05 -0.51
N ILE A 116 -3.15 -15.35 0.44
CA ILE A 116 -3.24 -13.89 0.61
C ILE A 116 -2.74 -13.15 -0.66
N SER A 117 -1.82 -13.74 -1.42
CA SER A 117 -1.28 -13.19 -2.67
C SER A 117 -2.38 -12.85 -3.68
N HIS A 118 -3.33 -13.76 -3.91
CA HIS A 118 -4.46 -13.57 -4.82
C HIS A 118 -5.37 -12.42 -4.38
N LEU A 119 -5.65 -12.34 -3.07
CA LEU A 119 -6.46 -11.27 -2.50
C LEU A 119 -5.77 -9.90 -2.66
N MET A 120 -4.45 -9.83 -2.45
CA MET A 120 -3.69 -8.60 -2.61
C MET A 120 -3.68 -8.11 -4.08
N ILE A 121 -3.58 -9.02 -5.05
CA ILE A 121 -3.67 -8.69 -6.48
C ILE A 121 -5.04 -8.09 -6.81
N LEU A 122 -6.13 -8.75 -6.37
CA LEU A 122 -7.50 -8.27 -6.54
C LEU A 122 -7.67 -6.86 -5.94
N MET A 123 -7.18 -6.64 -4.71
CA MET A 123 -7.27 -5.34 -4.05
C MET A 123 -6.48 -4.26 -4.81
N ALA A 124 -5.27 -4.57 -5.28
CA ALA A 124 -4.45 -3.64 -6.06
C ALA A 124 -5.15 -3.23 -7.37
N LEU A 125 -5.73 -4.18 -8.10
CA LEU A 125 -6.49 -3.91 -9.33
C LEU A 125 -7.73 -3.08 -9.05
N THR A 126 -8.47 -3.42 -7.99
CA THR A 126 -9.66 -2.68 -7.57
C THR A 126 -9.34 -1.22 -7.25
N TYR A 127 -8.27 -1.00 -6.48
CA TYR A 127 -7.81 0.33 -6.13
C TYR A 127 -7.41 1.12 -7.38
N MET A 128 -6.63 0.51 -8.28
CA MET A 128 -6.17 1.16 -9.51
C MET A 128 -7.32 1.57 -10.42
N VAL A 129 -8.29 0.67 -10.65
CA VAL A 129 -9.48 0.94 -11.47
C VAL A 129 -10.33 2.03 -10.81
N SER A 130 -10.58 1.94 -9.51
CA SER A 130 -11.36 2.93 -8.76
C SER A 130 -10.72 4.32 -8.83
N LEU A 131 -9.40 4.38 -8.62
CA LEU A 131 -8.64 5.62 -8.65
C LEU A 131 -8.66 6.25 -10.04
N PHE A 132 -8.47 5.44 -11.09
CA PHE A 132 -8.51 5.92 -12.47
C PHE A 132 -9.87 6.52 -12.83
N ILE A 133 -10.96 5.83 -12.49
CA ILE A 133 -12.33 6.33 -12.70
C ILE A 133 -12.57 7.62 -11.91
N GLY A 134 -12.13 7.65 -10.65
CA GLY A 134 -12.26 8.83 -9.78
C GLY A 134 -11.51 10.05 -10.31
N LEU A 135 -10.27 9.87 -10.77
CA LEU A 135 -9.47 10.94 -11.36
C LEU A 135 -10.05 11.42 -12.69
N LYS A 136 -10.56 10.52 -13.54
CA LYS A 136 -11.19 10.89 -14.82
C LYS A 136 -12.45 11.74 -14.61
N ARG A 137 -13.18 11.56 -13.50
CA ARG A 137 -14.34 12.37 -13.15
C ARG A 137 -13.98 13.81 -12.72
N LEU A 138 -12.73 14.04 -12.36
CA LEU A 138 -12.22 15.36 -11.94
C LEU A 138 -11.70 16.22 -13.11
N SER A 139 -11.34 15.59 -14.24
CA SER A 139 -10.84 16.25 -15.45
C SER A 139 -11.96 16.67 -16.39
#